data_AF-A0A7W8K9F2-F1
#
_entry.id   AF-A0A7W8K9F2-F1
#
_cell.length_a   1.000
_cell.length_b   1.000
_cell.length_c   1.000
_cell.angle_alpha   90.00
_cell.angle_beta   90.00
_cell.angle_gamma   90.00
#
_symmetry.space_group_name_H-M   'P 1'
#
loop_
_entity.id
_entity.type
_entity.pdbx_description
1 polymer ?
#
loop_
_entity_poly.entity_id
_entity_poly.type
_entity_poly.pdbx_seq_one_letter_code
_entity_poly.pdbx_strand_id
1 'polypeptide(L)'
;MSEGKAMPEHEAAMLGILEMLLADDQDITARAVARLHPTIKAASSITRNESRSALLADYQGRQHEYRAWRGRVGKQSAVEAAAALAKKERRIVELEASVQTLTAAHVALLRAVGAMGGFSKWAQFFEGHQEVLRALTDLGAIPDNVTNIQEELATKHLSHKAKRK
;
A
#
# COMPACT_ATOMS: atom_id res chain seq x y z
N MET A 1 4.99 -22.83 -10.86
CA MET A 1 4.51 -21.68 -11.64
C MET A 1 3.14 -22.05 -12.16
N SER A 2 2.07 -21.69 -11.44
CA SER A 2 0.70 -22.01 -11.84
C SER A 2 0.29 -21.03 -12.92
N GLU A 3 -0.04 -21.59 -14.08
CA GLU A 3 -0.47 -20.88 -15.28
C GLU A 3 -1.55 -19.84 -14.97
N GLY A 4 -1.37 -18.64 -15.52
CA GLY A 4 -2.42 -17.64 -15.63
C GLY A 4 -3.55 -18.22 -16.47
N LYS A 5 -4.52 -18.85 -15.83
CA LYS A 5 -5.77 -19.27 -16.45
C LYS A 5 -6.43 -17.99 -16.97
N ALA A 6 -6.39 -17.79 -18.28
CA ALA A 6 -7.12 -16.72 -18.95
C ALA A 6 -8.55 -16.71 -18.38
N MET A 7 -8.92 -15.61 -17.72
CA MET A 7 -10.28 -15.45 -17.21
C MET A 7 -11.23 -15.64 -18.40
N PRO A 8 -12.16 -16.60 -18.35
CA PRO A 8 -13.05 -16.84 -19.48
C PRO A 8 -13.75 -15.53 -19.83
N GLU A 9 -13.93 -15.23 -21.12
CA GLU A 9 -14.41 -13.93 -21.61
C GLU A 9 -15.71 -13.46 -20.93
N HIS A 10 -16.54 -14.42 -20.48
CA HIS A 10 -17.76 -14.17 -19.72
C HIS A 10 -17.50 -13.64 -18.30
N GLU A 11 -16.43 -14.06 -17.62
CA GLU A 11 -16.05 -13.53 -16.31
C GLU A 11 -15.47 -12.12 -16.42
N ALA A 12 -14.71 -11.83 -17.48
CA ALA A 12 -14.24 -10.48 -17.78
C ALA A 12 -15.40 -9.51 -18.09
N ALA A 13 -16.37 -9.94 -18.88
CA ALA A 13 -17.58 -9.14 -19.15
C ALA A 13 -18.42 -8.93 -17.88
N MET A 14 -18.53 -9.95 -17.02
CA MET A 14 -19.20 -9.85 -15.73
C MET A 14 -18.50 -8.88 -14.77
N LEU A 15 -17.16 -8.89 -14.72
CA LEU A 15 -16.38 -7.94 -13.93
C LEU A 15 -16.70 -6.50 -14.29
N GLY A 16 -16.64 -6.14 -15.58
CA GLY A 16 -16.94 -4.77 -16.02
C GLY A 16 -18.36 -4.32 -15.66
N ILE A 17 -19.34 -5.23 -15.71
CA ILE A 17 -20.73 -4.94 -15.29
C ILE A 17 -20.81 -4.73 -13.78
N LEU A 18 -20.13 -5.56 -12.98
CA LEU A 18 -20.12 -5.43 -11.53
C LEU A 18 -19.43 -4.14 -11.07
N GLU A 19 -18.33 -3.76 -11.72
CA GLU A 19 -17.65 -2.49 -11.49
C GLU A 19 -18.56 -1.30 -11.81
N MET A 20 -19.25 -1.33 -12.95
CA MET A 20 -20.22 -0.30 -13.33
C MET A 20 -21.37 -0.21 -12.31
N LEU A 21 -21.97 -1.34 -11.92
CA LEU A 21 -23.06 -1.35 -10.92
C LEU A 21 -22.59 -0.81 -9.56
N LEU A 22 -21.36 -1.12 -9.16
CA LEU A 22 -20.77 -0.61 -7.93
C LEU A 22 -20.52 0.91 -8.03
N ALA A 23 -20.00 1.39 -9.16
CA ALA A 23 -19.72 2.81 -9.39
C ALA A 23 -21.00 3.66 -9.41
N ASP A 24 -22.06 3.15 -10.02
CA ASP A 24 -23.36 3.82 -10.11
C ASP A 24 -24.23 3.64 -8.84
N ASP A 25 -23.73 2.94 -7.82
CA ASP A 25 -24.46 2.54 -6.60
C ASP A 25 -25.80 1.81 -6.89
N GLN A 26 -25.86 1.05 -8.00
CA GLN A 26 -27.02 0.25 -8.38
C GLN A 26 -26.98 -1.12 -7.71
N ASP A 27 -28.14 -1.69 -7.35
CA ASP A 27 -28.20 -2.97 -6.63
C ASP A 27 -27.51 -4.12 -7.38
N ILE A 28 -26.46 -4.65 -6.77
CA ILE A 28 -25.69 -5.77 -7.32
C ILE A 28 -26.44 -7.07 -7.04
N THR A 29 -27.14 -7.58 -8.06
CA THR A 29 -27.87 -8.86 -8.01
C THR A 29 -27.59 -9.71 -9.24
N ALA A 30 -27.72 -11.03 -9.12
CA ALA A 30 -27.57 -11.93 -10.27
C ALA A 30 -28.51 -11.59 -11.43
N ARG A 31 -29.71 -11.05 -11.14
CA ARG A 31 -30.67 -10.59 -12.16
C ARG A 31 -30.19 -9.30 -12.83
N ALA A 32 -29.65 -8.35 -12.08
CA ALA A 32 -29.10 -7.10 -12.62
C ALA A 32 -27.94 -7.40 -13.58
N VAL A 33 -27.03 -8.28 -13.17
CA VAL A 33 -25.90 -8.71 -14.00
C VAL A 33 -26.40 -9.44 -15.25
N ALA A 34 -27.32 -10.41 -15.13
CA ALA A 34 -27.83 -11.16 -16.29
C ALA A 34 -28.56 -10.30 -17.33
N ARG A 35 -29.19 -9.20 -16.91
CA ARG A 35 -29.85 -8.24 -17.82
C ARG A 35 -28.83 -7.51 -18.70
N LEU A 36 -27.68 -7.15 -18.12
CA LEU A 36 -26.63 -6.36 -18.76
C LEU A 36 -25.59 -7.24 -19.48
N HIS A 37 -25.48 -8.51 -19.10
CA HIS A 37 -24.46 -9.40 -19.65
C HIS A 37 -24.78 -9.76 -21.12
N PRO A 38 -23.80 -9.73 -22.04
CA PRO A 38 -24.02 -9.99 -23.46
C PRO A 38 -24.53 -11.42 -23.73
N THR A 39 -23.89 -12.44 -23.15
CA THR A 39 -24.20 -13.87 -23.37
C THR A 39 -25.00 -14.55 -22.25
N ILE A 40 -24.70 -14.28 -20.97
CA ILE A 40 -25.38 -14.91 -19.84
C ILE A 40 -26.68 -14.15 -19.50
N LYS A 41 -27.81 -14.61 -20.05
CA LYS A 41 -29.12 -13.98 -19.82
C LYS A 41 -29.91 -14.52 -18.62
N ALA A 42 -29.47 -15.63 -18.04
CA ALA A 42 -30.15 -16.27 -16.91
C ALA A 42 -29.37 -16.06 -15.60
N ALA A 43 -30.06 -15.57 -14.57
CA ALA A 43 -29.48 -15.41 -13.24
C ALA A 43 -29.01 -16.75 -12.63
N SER A 44 -29.69 -17.85 -12.96
CA SER A 44 -29.30 -19.20 -12.53
C SER A 44 -27.94 -19.63 -13.06
N SER A 45 -27.54 -19.17 -14.25
CA SER A 45 -26.23 -19.45 -14.80
C SER A 45 -25.11 -18.79 -13.99
N ILE A 46 -25.38 -17.65 -13.37
CA ILE A 46 -24.45 -16.92 -12.51
C ILE A 46 -24.34 -17.60 -11.14
N THR A 47 -25.48 -17.94 -10.53
CA THR A 47 -25.50 -18.50 -9.16
C THR A 47 -25.13 -19.98 -9.08
N ARG A 48 -25.26 -20.76 -10.16
CA ARG A 48 -24.89 -22.18 -10.18
C ARG A 48 -23.40 -22.43 -10.43
N ASN A 49 -22.67 -21.43 -10.92
CA ASN A 49 -21.24 -21.55 -11.17
C ASN A 49 -20.47 -20.92 -10.00
N GLU A 50 -19.57 -21.69 -9.41
CA GLU A 50 -18.86 -21.32 -8.18
C GLU A 50 -18.03 -20.04 -8.34
N SER A 51 -17.26 -19.92 -9.42
CA SER A 51 -16.42 -18.74 -9.70
C SER A 51 -17.26 -17.47 -9.84
N ARG A 52 -18.34 -17.51 -10.63
CA ARG A 52 -19.24 -16.36 -10.83
C ARG A 52 -20.06 -16.00 -9.60
N SER A 53 -20.49 -17.01 -8.84
CA SER A 53 -21.20 -16.79 -7.58
C SER A 53 -20.30 -16.16 -6.52
N ALA A 54 -19.04 -16.61 -6.41
CA ALA A 54 -18.06 -16.02 -5.52
C ALA A 54 -17.75 -14.56 -5.89
N LEU A 55 -17.58 -14.29 -7.19
CA LEU A 55 -17.36 -12.94 -7.68
C LEU A 55 -18.54 -12.00 -7.39
N LEU A 56 -19.76 -12.46 -7.61
CA LEU A 56 -20.97 -11.70 -7.26
C LEU A 56 -21.02 -11.39 -5.76
N ALA A 57 -20.71 -12.38 -4.92
CA ALA A 57 -20.73 -12.22 -3.46
C ALA A 57 -19.69 -11.21 -2.97
N ASP A 58 -18.47 -11.21 -3.54
CA ASP A 58 -17.42 -10.23 -3.21
C ASP A 58 -17.90 -8.80 -3.49
N TYR A 59 -18.46 -8.56 -4.68
CA TYR A 59 -18.96 -7.24 -5.06
C TYR A 59 -20.19 -6.82 -4.25
N GLN A 60 -21.07 -7.74 -3.88
CA GLN A 60 -22.17 -7.48 -2.94
C GLN A 60 -21.64 -7.07 -1.55
N GLY A 61 -20.58 -7.73 -1.08
CA GLY A 61 -19.89 -7.36 0.16
C GLY A 61 -19.33 -5.94 0.09
N ARG A 62 -18.60 -5.61 -0.98
CA ARG A 62 -18.07 -4.26 -1.21
C ARG A 62 -19.16 -3.19 -1.26
N GLN A 63 -20.28 -3.46 -1.94
CA GLN A 63 -21.42 -2.54 -1.98
C GLN A 63 -22.04 -2.34 -0.60
N HIS A 64 -22.20 -3.42 0.17
CA HIS A 64 -22.74 -3.33 1.53
C HIS A 64 -21.80 -2.51 2.44
N GLU A 65 -20.50 -2.73 2.37
CA GLU A 65 -19.50 -1.95 3.10
C GLU A 65 -19.53 -0.48 2.71
N TYR A 66 -19.57 -0.18 1.42
CA TYR A 66 -19.67 1.17 0.90
C TYR A 66 -20.92 1.88 1.40
N ARG A 67 -22.09 1.23 1.30
CA ARG A 67 -23.36 1.79 1.78
C ARG A 67 -23.40 1.92 3.29
N ALA A 68 -22.82 0.99 4.04
CA ALA A 68 -22.70 1.07 5.49
C ALA A 68 -21.82 2.24 5.91
N TRP A 69 -20.69 2.45 5.22
CA TRP A 69 -19.81 3.60 5.45
C TRP A 69 -20.50 4.92 5.11
N ARG A 70 -21.13 5.02 3.92
CA ARG A 70 -21.90 6.19 3.50
C ARG A 70 -23.04 6.51 4.48
N GLY A 71 -23.73 5.49 4.98
CA GLY A 71 -24.78 5.63 5.99
C GLY A 71 -24.26 6.10 7.35
N ARG A 72 -23.04 5.70 7.75
CA ARG A 72 -22.38 6.24 8.97
C ARG A 72 -21.97 7.70 8.77
N VAL A 73 -21.43 8.04 7.60
CA VAL A 73 -21.07 9.42 7.25
C VAL A 73 -22.30 10.31 7.15
N GLY A 74 -23.44 9.81 6.68
CA GLY A 74 -24.70 10.57 6.69
C GLY A 74 -25.34 10.75 8.07
N LYS A 75 -24.97 9.91 9.06
CA LYS A 75 -25.40 10.03 10.46
C LYS A 75 -24.53 10.99 11.28
N GLN A 76 -23.26 11.15 10.92
CA GLN A 76 -22.45 12.27 11.38
C GLN A 76 -22.84 13.48 10.52
N SER A 77 -23.05 14.66 11.11
CA SER A 77 -23.34 15.81 10.25
C SER A 77 -22.13 16.06 9.33
N ALA A 78 -22.35 16.45 8.06
CA ALA A 78 -21.24 16.75 7.14
C ALA A 78 -20.24 17.75 7.75
N VAL A 79 -20.73 18.61 8.65
CA VAL A 79 -19.95 19.56 9.45
C VAL A 79 -19.05 18.86 10.47
N GLU A 80 -19.54 17.85 11.19
CA GLU A 80 -18.74 17.06 12.14
C GLU A 80 -17.66 16.23 11.42
N ALA A 81 -18.00 15.63 10.28
CA ALA A 81 -17.04 14.89 9.47
C ALA A 81 -15.92 15.82 8.94
N ALA A 82 -16.29 17.00 8.43
CA ALA A 82 -15.34 18.02 7.99
C ALA A 82 -14.45 18.52 9.15
N ALA A 83 -15.02 18.75 10.34
CA ALA A 83 -14.26 19.16 11.52
C ALA A 83 -13.28 18.07 11.99
N ALA A 84 -13.70 16.79 11.98
CA ALA A 84 -12.85 15.67 12.33
C ALA A 84 -11.70 15.49 11.32
N LEU A 85 -11.98 15.68 10.02
CA LEU A 85 -10.97 15.64 8.97
C LEU A 85 -9.95 16.77 9.14
N ALA A 86 -10.42 18.02 9.30
CA ALA A 86 -9.55 19.18 9.52
C ALA A 86 -8.66 19.02 10.77
N LYS A 87 -9.19 18.41 11.84
CA LYS A 87 -8.39 18.08 13.03
C LYS A 87 -7.28 17.07 12.73
N LYS A 88 -7.58 16.03 11.94
CA LYS A 88 -6.58 15.04 11.52
C LYS A 88 -5.53 15.65 10.58
N GLU A 89 -5.93 16.48 9.64
CA GLU A 89 -5.01 17.21 8.75
C GLU A 89 -4.05 18.10 9.52
N ARG A 90 -4.55 18.88 10.50
CA ARG A 90 -3.68 19.66 11.39
C ARG A 90 -2.67 18.78 12.12
N ARG A 91 -3.12 17.62 12.61
CA ARG A 91 -2.23 16.68 13.29
C ARG A 91 -1.15 16.11 12.36
N ILE A 92 -1.48 15.87 11.10
CA ILE A 92 -0.50 15.44 10.08
C ILE A 92 0.56 16.52 9.90
N VAL A 93 0.15 17.78 9.69
CA VAL A 93 1.08 18.91 9.53
C VAL A 93 2.01 19.07 10.74
N GLU A 94 1.48 18.95 11.96
CA GLU A 94 2.28 19.00 13.19
C GLU A 94 3.31 17.86 13.28
N LEU A 95 2.89 16.64 12.92
CA LEU A 95 3.77 15.47 12.94
C LEU A 95 4.85 15.57 11.88
N GLU A 96 4.52 16.02 10.68
CA GLU A 96 5.48 16.25 9.60
C GLU A 96 6.53 17.30 9.99
N ALA A 97 6.11 18.43 10.57
CA ALA A 97 7.02 19.46 11.08
C ALA A 97 7.95 18.92 12.18
N SER A 98 7.43 18.05 13.05
CA SER A 98 8.20 17.40 14.10
C SER A 98 9.24 16.43 13.53
N VAL A 99 8.86 15.62 12.52
CA VAL A 99 9.78 14.72 11.80
C VAL A 99 10.89 15.50 11.11
N GLN A 100 10.56 16.62 10.44
CA GLN A 100 11.57 17.47 9.80
C GLN A 100 12.56 18.05 10.82
N THR A 101 12.06 18.56 11.94
CA THR A 101 12.89 19.11 13.02
C THR A 101 13.81 18.03 13.61
N LEU A 102 13.27 16.86 13.92
CA LEU A 102 14.04 15.73 14.43
C LEU A 102 15.08 15.27 13.42
N THR A 103 14.74 15.17 12.14
CA THR A 103 15.67 14.77 11.08
C THR A 103 16.82 15.77 10.98
N ALA A 104 16.53 17.07 10.97
CA ALA A 104 17.55 18.11 10.97
C ALA A 104 18.47 18.02 12.20
N ALA A 105 17.89 17.80 13.38
CA ALA A 105 18.66 17.61 14.62
C ALA A 105 19.56 16.36 14.55
N HIS A 106 19.05 15.21 14.09
CA HIS A 106 19.84 13.99 13.94
C HIS A 106 20.99 14.16 12.94
N VAL A 107 20.74 14.80 11.80
CA VAL A 107 21.80 15.10 10.81
C VAL A 107 22.87 16.02 11.41
N ALA A 108 22.47 17.03 12.20
CA ALA A 108 23.42 17.90 12.88
C ALA A 108 24.26 17.13 13.92
N LEU A 109 23.63 16.27 14.72
CA LEU A 109 24.31 15.41 15.71
C LEU A 109 25.30 14.46 15.04
N LEU A 110 24.89 13.79 13.96
CA LEU A 110 25.75 12.93 13.16
C LEU A 110 27.00 13.68 12.65
N ARG A 111 26.80 14.87 12.07
CA ARG A 111 27.91 15.73 11.63
C ARG A 111 28.83 16.12 12.79
N ALA A 112 28.28 16.45 13.96
CA ALA A 112 29.06 16.78 15.14
C ALA A 112 29.90 15.60 15.65
N VAL A 113 29.31 14.40 15.75
CA VAL A 113 30.03 13.16 16.10
C VAL A 113 31.15 12.87 15.10
N GLY A 114 30.92 13.14 13.81
CA GLY A 114 31.94 13.01 12.76
C GLY A 114 33.09 13.97 12.92
N ALA A 115 32.78 15.24 13.20
CA ALA A 115 33.79 16.26 13.45
C ALA A 115 34.65 15.93 14.70
N MET A 116 34.05 15.33 15.74
CA MET A 116 34.76 15.02 16.99
C MET A 116 35.61 13.74 16.95
N GLY A 117 35.23 12.72 16.16
CA GLY A 117 35.84 11.39 16.27
C GLY A 117 36.02 10.61 14.98
N GLY A 118 35.75 11.23 13.83
CA GLY A 118 35.90 10.62 12.50
C GLY A 118 35.07 9.34 12.33
N PHE A 119 35.51 8.48 11.40
CA PHE A 119 34.78 7.27 11.01
C PHE A 119 34.65 6.24 12.15
N SER A 120 35.64 6.15 13.06
CA SER A 120 35.63 5.19 14.17
C SER A 120 34.48 5.44 15.16
N LYS A 121 34.24 6.70 15.54
CA LYS A 121 33.11 7.06 16.41
C LYS A 121 31.76 6.97 15.71
N TRP A 122 31.71 7.21 14.40
CA TRP A 122 30.53 6.95 13.59
C TRP A 122 30.14 5.47 13.59
N ALA A 123 31.09 4.57 13.35
CA ALA A 123 30.83 3.13 13.33
C ALA A 123 30.27 2.67 14.69
N GLN A 124 30.89 3.10 15.79
CA GLN A 124 30.43 2.77 17.15
C GLN A 124 29.01 3.30 17.44
N PHE A 125 28.65 4.47 16.94
CA PHE A 125 27.30 5.03 17.10
C PHE A 125 26.25 4.21 16.31
N PHE A 126 26.57 3.79 15.08
CA PHE A 126 25.66 3.05 14.21
C PHE A 126 25.46 1.57 14.59
N GLU A 127 26.35 0.97 15.38
CA GLU A 127 26.17 -0.40 15.90
C GLU A 127 24.85 -0.53 16.68
N GLY A 128 24.48 0.48 17.46
CA GLY A 128 23.24 0.47 18.25
C GLY A 128 21.97 0.78 17.45
N HIS A 129 22.06 1.07 16.14
CA HIS A 129 20.91 1.53 15.32
C HIS A 129 20.62 0.61 14.12
N GLN A 130 21.16 -0.62 14.13
CA GLN A 130 20.92 -1.60 13.08
C GLN A 130 19.44 -1.96 12.89
N GLU A 131 18.65 -1.95 13.97
CA GLU A 131 17.21 -2.19 13.90
C GLU A 131 16.47 -1.08 13.14
N VAL A 132 16.93 0.17 13.26
CA VAL A 132 16.36 1.31 12.53
C VAL A 132 16.64 1.17 11.03
N LEU A 133 17.86 0.77 10.66
CA LEU A 133 18.20 0.49 9.26
C LEU A 133 17.32 -0.64 8.69
N ARG A 134 17.10 -1.71 9.47
CA ARG A 134 16.24 -2.80 9.05
C ARG A 134 14.79 -2.35 8.83
N ALA A 135 14.24 -1.57 9.75
CA ALA A 135 12.91 -1.00 9.61
C ALA A 135 12.80 -0.07 8.38
N LEU A 136 13.84 0.71 8.07
CA LEU A 136 13.89 1.54 6.86
C LEU A 136 13.94 0.70 5.58
N THR A 137 14.66 -0.43 5.58
CA THR A 137 14.65 -1.39 4.47
C THR A 137 13.26 -1.97 4.26
N ASP A 138 12.61 -2.42 5.34
CA ASP A 138 11.27 -3.03 5.28
C ASP A 138 10.21 -2.03 4.76
N LEU A 139 10.40 -0.74 5.05
CA LEU A 139 9.57 0.35 4.54
C LEU A 139 9.89 0.77 3.10
N GLY A 140 10.92 0.19 2.46
CA GLY A 140 11.39 0.62 1.14
C GLY A 140 11.88 2.07 1.11
N ALA A 141 12.32 2.59 2.26
CA ALA A 141 12.67 4.00 2.45
C ALA A 141 14.18 4.28 2.31
N ILE A 142 14.97 3.29 1.88
CA ILE A 142 16.40 3.45 1.61
C ILE A 142 16.58 3.99 0.19
N PRO A 143 17.22 5.16 0.01
CA PRO A 143 17.50 5.72 -1.31
C PRO A 143 18.44 4.84 -2.15
N ASP A 144 18.17 4.70 -3.45
CA ASP A 144 18.91 3.83 -4.38
C ASP A 144 20.42 4.10 -4.43
N ASN A 145 20.83 5.35 -4.21
CA ASN A 145 22.24 5.74 -4.19
C ASN A 145 23.00 5.13 -3.00
N VAL A 146 22.33 4.85 -1.87
CA VAL A 146 22.95 4.20 -0.71
C VAL A 146 23.13 2.71 -0.97
N THR A 147 22.16 2.07 -1.64
CA THR A 147 22.18 0.65 -2.02
C THR A 147 23.36 0.38 -2.96
N ASN A 148 23.56 1.25 -3.97
CA ASN A 148 24.71 1.16 -4.88
C ASN A 148 26.06 1.29 -4.16
N ILE A 149 26.17 2.17 -3.16
CA ILE A 149 27.40 2.32 -2.37
C ILE A 149 27.69 1.04 -1.57
N GLN A 150 26.66 0.41 -0.99
CA GLN A 150 26.81 -0.85 -0.26
C GLN A 150 27.26 -2.00 -1.16
N GLU A 151 26.69 -2.12 -2.36
CA GLU A 151 27.09 -3.11 -3.36
C GLU A 151 28.53 -2.88 -3.87
N GLU A 152 28.92 -1.63 -4.09
CA GLU A 152 30.27 -1.27 -4.52
C GLU A 152 31.32 -1.55 -3.43
N LEU A 153 30.97 -1.35 -2.15
CA LEU A 153 31.83 -1.69 -1.02
C LEU A 153 31.95 -3.22 -0.82
N ALA A 154 30.86 -3.97 -1.00
CA ALA A 154 30.86 -5.43 -0.92
C ALA A 154 31.72 -6.06 -2.01
N THR A 155 31.62 -5.56 -3.26
CA THR A 155 32.41 -6.03 -4.40
C THR A 155 33.91 -5.68 -4.27
N LYS A 156 34.25 -4.49 -3.75
CA LYS A 156 35.65 -4.12 -3.43
C LYS A 156 36.27 -5.01 -2.35
N HIS A 157 35.52 -5.39 -1.31
CA HIS A 157 36.00 -6.30 -0.27
C HIS A 157 36.29 -7.72 -0.79
N LEU A 158 35.48 -8.22 -1.73
CA LEU A 158 35.69 -9.51 -2.40
C LEU A 158 36.94 -9.48 -3.30
N SER A 159 37.13 -8.40 -4.05
CA SER A 159 38.30 -8.19 -4.92
C SER A 159 39.62 -8.11 -4.14
N HIS A 160 39.62 -7.42 -3.00
CA HIS A 160 40.83 -7.27 -2.17
C HIS A 160 41.25 -8.58 -1.47
N LYS A 161 40.30 -9.50 -1.25
CA LYS A 161 40.54 -10.83 -0.68
C LYS A 161 41.06 -11.82 -1.74
N ALA A 162 40.65 -11.68 -3.00
CA ALA A 162 41.14 -12.48 -4.12
C ALA A 162 42.58 -12.15 -4.52
N LYS A 163 43.03 -10.89 -4.32
CA LYS A 163 44.42 -10.45 -4.60
C LYS A 163 45.46 -10.80 -3.52
N ARG A 164 45.03 -11.38 -2.39
CA ARG A 164 45.88 -11.74 -1.23
C ARG A 164 46.11 -13.25 -1.09
N LYS A 165 45.69 -14.05 -2.08
CA LYS A 165 46.00 -15.47 -2.22
C LYS A 165 46.98 -15.65 -3.37
#